data_AF-A0A397CP50-F1
#
_entry.id   AF-A0A397CP50-F1
#
_cell.length_a   1.000
_cell.length_b   1.000
_cell.length_c   1.000
_cell.angle_alpha   90.00
_cell.angle_beta   90.00
_cell.angle_gamma   90.00
#
_symmetry.space_group_name_H-M   'P 1'
#
loop_
_entity.id
_entity.type
_entity.pdbx_description
1 polymer ?
#
loop_
_entity_poly.entity_id
_entity_poly.type
_entity_poly.pdbx_seq_one_letter_code
_entity_poly.pdbx_strand_id
1 'polypeptide(L)'
;MTIQAQSSEDSLAKRSHWLRNVPIFSSLSARQLSLLNRAFEVVKFEPDEVIVKQGAMGDAFYIVSAGTVLLGEGEYFGETSLLNDQPRNCTVRAVGSVKCLRLHRSDFDSMLGPLYAILEMNAFKRILRMFDIFKALVDEEMEHLTTHFEIVEFGCDTVIFTTGDVAEYFYIVRTGSVSLHPGADGSSSVGVDPVTLNVKDYFGAEVFQGTTYHSTVRTSDEITSCFRLSKTFVNQDLASGRNCCLRPESQKAIHVNPLSLLDLSDLVHIGVLGEGSFGRVSMVQAFVDAQEYLLALKCVSKSHVLECHQQEHIMRERSILKDLPYHPFIVQLHATYQDQNYLYMLMELVQGGELFGLLHTNIFDRPLVEEDIKFFAANVYLALEHMHKRDIAYRDLKPENLLFSENGYLKVVDMGFAKKIPFSITDEHGRVEVHARSYTLCGTQEYLAPEFVLNTGHDLAVDYCTQLTS
;
A
#
# COMPACT_ATOMS: atom_id res chain seq x y z
N MET A 1 -10.82 -45.20 -21.24
CA MET A 1 -11.88 -44.17 -21.21
C MET A 1 -11.55 -43.27 -20.04
N THR A 2 -11.03 -42.10 -20.36
CA THR A 2 -10.31 -41.19 -19.45
C THR A 2 -11.31 -40.39 -18.63
N ILE A 3 -11.24 -40.47 -17.30
CA ILE A 3 -12.10 -39.68 -16.41
C ILE A 3 -11.48 -38.29 -16.28
N GLN A 4 -12.22 -37.29 -16.78
CA GLN A 4 -11.89 -35.87 -16.75
C GLN A 4 -11.78 -35.33 -15.32
N ALA A 5 -10.84 -34.41 -15.13
CA ALA A 5 -10.71 -33.58 -13.93
C ALA A 5 -11.96 -32.69 -13.75
N GLN A 6 -12.63 -32.83 -12.60
CA GLN A 6 -13.65 -31.89 -12.14
C GLN A 6 -13.02 -30.84 -11.22
N SER A 7 -13.13 -29.58 -11.66
CA SER A 7 -13.04 -28.26 -10.98
C SER A 7 -11.98 -28.01 -9.89
N SER A 8 -11.01 -27.16 -10.22
CA SER A 8 -9.96 -26.60 -9.35
C SER A 8 -10.47 -25.54 -8.35
N GLU A 9 -11.58 -24.85 -8.61
CA GLU A 9 -12.02 -23.70 -7.78
C GLU A 9 -12.69 -24.10 -6.45
N ASP A 10 -13.55 -25.13 -6.45
CA ASP A 10 -14.20 -25.63 -5.21
C ASP A 10 -13.19 -26.21 -4.21
N SER A 11 -12.10 -26.77 -4.73
CA SER A 11 -11.01 -27.34 -3.93
C SER A 11 -10.16 -26.25 -3.26
N LEU A 12 -9.97 -25.12 -3.94
CA LEU A 12 -9.23 -23.96 -3.43
C LEU A 12 -10.03 -23.19 -2.38
N ALA A 13 -11.34 -22.99 -2.59
CA ALA A 13 -12.20 -22.32 -1.61
C ALA A 13 -12.28 -23.08 -0.27
N LYS A 14 -12.40 -24.41 -0.33
CA LYS A 14 -12.35 -25.29 0.86
C LYS A 14 -11.00 -25.21 1.57
N ARG A 15 -9.90 -25.14 0.82
CA ARG A 15 -8.55 -25.01 1.38
C ARG A 15 -8.31 -23.62 2.00
N SER A 16 -8.77 -22.54 1.38
CA SER A 16 -8.75 -21.17 1.96
C SER A 16 -9.47 -21.11 3.31
N HIS A 17 -10.65 -21.73 3.39
CA HIS A 17 -11.42 -21.76 4.63
C HIS A 17 -10.71 -22.52 5.75
N TRP A 18 -10.05 -23.64 5.41
CA TRP A 18 -9.26 -24.41 6.36
C TRP A 18 -7.97 -23.69 6.80
N LEU A 19 -7.25 -23.03 5.88
CA LEU A 19 -6.03 -22.27 6.21
C LEU A 19 -6.31 -21.12 7.17
N ARG A 20 -7.50 -20.51 7.12
CA ARG A 20 -7.92 -19.49 8.10
C ARG A 20 -7.97 -20.02 9.55
N ASN A 21 -8.13 -21.34 9.74
CA ASN A 21 -8.12 -21.95 11.06
C ASN A 21 -6.70 -22.24 11.59
N VAL A 22 -5.66 -22.06 10.77
CA VAL A 22 -4.27 -22.14 11.20
C VAL A 22 -3.89 -20.81 11.86
N PRO A 23 -3.41 -20.78 13.13
CA PRO A 23 -3.24 -19.53 13.88
C PRO A 23 -2.35 -18.50 13.16
N ILE A 24 -1.21 -18.92 12.61
CA ILE A 24 -0.31 -18.05 11.82
C ILE A 24 -0.95 -17.45 10.56
N PHE A 25 -2.00 -18.07 9.99
CA PHE A 25 -2.68 -17.56 8.79
C PHE A 25 -4.07 -16.99 9.08
N SER A 26 -4.53 -17.04 10.33
CA SER A 26 -5.85 -16.58 10.74
C SER A 26 -6.08 -15.08 10.50
N SER A 27 -5.00 -14.29 10.54
CA SER A 27 -5.01 -12.85 10.28
C SER A 27 -4.83 -12.47 8.82
N LEU A 28 -4.64 -13.44 7.90
CA LEU A 28 -4.43 -13.14 6.49
C LEU A 28 -5.76 -12.86 5.76
N SER A 29 -5.72 -11.89 4.85
CA SER A 29 -6.86 -11.53 4.00
C SER A 29 -7.22 -12.66 3.02
N ALA A 30 -8.43 -12.64 2.48
CA ALA A 30 -8.88 -13.64 1.49
C ALA A 30 -7.96 -13.68 0.24
N ARG A 31 -7.40 -12.53 -0.16
CA ARG A 31 -6.44 -12.42 -1.28
C ARG A 31 -5.10 -13.05 -0.94
N GLN A 32 -4.58 -12.80 0.28
CA GLN A 32 -3.33 -13.40 0.76
C GLN A 32 -3.46 -14.91 0.94
N LEU A 33 -4.58 -15.41 1.46
CA LEU A 33 -4.87 -16.85 1.55
C LEU A 33 -4.95 -17.52 0.17
N SER A 34 -5.47 -16.81 -0.84
CA SER A 34 -5.49 -17.30 -2.23
C SER A 34 -4.09 -17.41 -2.84
N LEU A 35 -3.21 -16.43 -2.57
CA LEU A 35 -1.80 -16.49 -2.98
C LEU A 35 -1.05 -17.61 -2.26
N LEU A 36 -1.20 -17.71 -0.95
CA LEU A 36 -0.62 -18.77 -0.12
C LEU A 36 -1.07 -20.16 -0.59
N ASN A 37 -2.34 -20.31 -0.97
CA ASN A 37 -2.88 -21.55 -1.52
C ASN A 37 -2.20 -22.02 -2.81
N ARG A 38 -1.72 -21.09 -3.64
CA ARG A 38 -1.00 -21.40 -4.87
C ARG A 38 0.46 -21.79 -4.61
N ALA A 39 1.01 -21.33 -3.49
CA ALA A 39 2.36 -21.62 -3.03
C ALA A 39 2.49 -23.01 -2.36
N PHE A 40 1.40 -23.52 -1.79
CA PHE A 40 1.42 -24.80 -1.12
C PHE A 40 1.54 -25.98 -2.09
N GLU A 41 2.61 -26.74 -1.93
CA GLU A 41 2.82 -28.00 -2.61
C GLU A 41 2.25 -29.16 -1.79
N VAL A 42 1.59 -30.11 -2.43
CA VAL A 42 1.13 -31.34 -1.74
C VAL A 42 2.27 -32.36 -1.79
N VAL A 43 2.86 -32.66 -0.65
CA VAL A 43 3.91 -33.67 -0.48
C VAL A 43 3.33 -34.89 0.22
N LYS A 44 3.74 -36.08 -0.20
CA LYS A 44 3.35 -37.34 0.43
C LYS A 44 4.57 -38.00 1.04
N PHE A 45 4.39 -38.53 2.24
CA PHE A 45 5.40 -39.26 2.98
C PHE A 45 4.94 -40.70 3.19
N GLU A 46 5.87 -41.62 3.01
CA GLU A 46 5.67 -43.04 3.27
C GLU A 46 5.81 -43.34 4.77
N PRO A 47 5.33 -44.51 5.25
CA PRO A 47 5.44 -44.87 6.65
C PRO A 47 6.89 -44.81 7.15
N ASP A 48 7.08 -44.28 8.38
CA ASP A 48 8.37 -44.10 9.06
C ASP A 48 9.33 -43.06 8.45
N GLU A 49 8.91 -42.40 7.36
CA GLU A 49 9.70 -41.35 6.72
C GLU A 49 9.81 -40.11 7.62
N VAL A 50 11.01 -39.51 7.64
CA VAL A 50 11.28 -38.31 8.43
C VAL A 50 10.83 -37.09 7.63
N ILE A 51 9.83 -36.38 8.14
CA ILE A 51 9.31 -35.15 7.54
C ILE A 51 10.21 -33.97 7.91
N VAL A 52 10.61 -33.90 9.18
CA VAL A 52 11.49 -32.85 9.72
C VAL A 52 12.46 -33.49 10.72
N LYS A 53 13.73 -33.11 10.69
CA LYS A 53 14.75 -33.59 11.64
C LYS A 53 15.14 -32.48 12.61
N GLN A 54 15.18 -32.81 13.90
CA GLN A 54 15.65 -31.91 14.96
C GLN A 54 17.06 -31.39 14.64
N GLY A 55 17.30 -30.11 14.89
CA GLY A 55 18.58 -29.43 14.66
C GLY A 55 18.88 -29.06 13.21
N ALA A 56 18.06 -29.49 12.24
CA ALA A 56 18.24 -29.08 10.85
C ALA A 56 17.84 -27.60 10.67
N MET A 57 18.57 -26.87 9.82
CA MET A 57 18.11 -25.58 9.32
C MET A 57 16.93 -25.85 8.38
N GLY A 58 15.76 -25.29 8.70
CA GLY A 58 14.54 -25.54 7.98
C GLY A 58 14.26 -24.45 6.94
N ASP A 59 14.13 -24.84 5.68
CA ASP A 59 13.77 -23.97 4.56
C ASP A 59 12.27 -24.06 4.18
N ALA A 60 11.51 -25.00 4.76
CA ALA A 60 10.11 -25.21 4.38
C ALA A 60 9.16 -25.53 5.56
N PHE A 61 7.98 -24.94 5.59
CA PHE A 61 6.92 -25.29 6.53
C PHE A 61 6.04 -26.42 6.00
N TYR A 62 5.54 -27.25 6.90
CA TYR A 62 4.68 -28.39 6.58
C TYR A 62 3.39 -28.27 7.38
N ILE A 63 2.24 -28.54 6.76
CA ILE A 63 0.96 -28.69 7.45
C ILE A 63 0.39 -30.06 7.11
N VAL A 64 0.07 -30.86 8.12
CA VAL A 64 -0.54 -32.18 7.90
C VAL A 64 -1.97 -31.99 7.39
N SER A 65 -2.22 -32.43 6.16
CA SER A 65 -3.54 -32.36 5.51
C SER A 65 -4.31 -33.68 5.61
N ALA A 66 -3.60 -34.81 5.72
CA ALA A 66 -4.17 -36.14 5.96
C ALA A 66 -3.10 -37.09 6.53
N GLY A 67 -3.51 -38.04 7.37
CA GLY A 67 -2.60 -39.00 8.03
C GLY A 67 -2.21 -38.58 9.44
N THR A 68 -1.31 -39.33 10.07
CA THR A 68 -0.87 -39.11 11.45
C THR A 68 0.64 -38.98 11.49
N VAL A 69 1.16 -38.07 12.33
CA VAL A 69 2.60 -37.88 12.52
C VAL A 69 2.96 -38.17 13.98
N LEU A 70 4.15 -38.74 14.19
CA LEU A 70 4.77 -38.90 15.50
C LEU A 70 5.67 -37.69 15.75
N LEU A 71 5.37 -36.97 16.82
CA LEU A 71 6.24 -35.94 17.40
C LEU A 71 7.14 -36.63 18.44
N GLY A 72 8.44 -36.35 18.41
CA GLY A 72 9.34 -36.74 19.50
C GLY A 72 8.94 -36.06 20.82
N GLU A 73 9.28 -36.66 21.96
CA GLU A 73 8.92 -36.15 23.29
C GLU A 73 9.30 -34.66 23.46
N GLY A 74 8.30 -33.81 23.71
CA GLY A 74 8.52 -32.47 24.27
C GLY A 74 7.86 -31.27 23.60
N GLU A 75 7.32 -31.30 22.37
CA GLU A 75 6.97 -30.03 21.69
C GLU A 75 5.83 -30.05 20.65
N TYR A 76 5.24 -28.85 20.50
CA TYR A 76 4.23 -28.42 19.55
C TYR A 76 4.83 -28.23 18.13
N PHE A 77 4.00 -28.29 17.09
CA PHE A 77 4.46 -28.30 15.70
C PHE A 77 4.27 -26.97 14.97
N GLY A 78 5.38 -26.45 14.40
CA GLY A 78 5.40 -25.86 13.07
C GLY A 78 5.51 -24.33 12.94
N GLU A 79 5.10 -23.52 13.92
CA GLU A 79 5.02 -22.06 13.69
C GLU A 79 6.37 -21.32 13.82
N THR A 80 7.32 -21.80 14.63
CA THR A 80 8.51 -21.04 15.04
C THR A 80 9.68 -21.05 14.04
N SER A 81 9.85 -22.13 13.27
CA SER A 81 11.04 -22.29 12.40
C SER A 81 11.04 -21.34 11.20
N LEU A 82 9.85 -20.91 10.76
CA LEU A 82 9.72 -20.00 9.64
C LEU A 82 9.80 -18.52 10.08
N LEU A 83 9.62 -18.25 11.37
CA LEU A 83 9.59 -16.90 11.93
C LEU A 83 10.95 -16.40 12.41
N ASN A 84 11.85 -17.28 12.91
CA ASN A 84 13.03 -16.82 13.67
C ASN A 84 14.40 -17.35 13.19
N ASP A 85 14.50 -17.95 11.99
CA ASP A 85 15.74 -18.55 11.46
C ASP A 85 16.40 -19.56 12.45
N GLN A 86 15.56 -20.24 13.24
CA GLN A 86 16.01 -21.16 14.29
C GLN A 86 16.05 -22.61 13.77
N PRO A 87 17.01 -23.42 14.25
CA PRO A 87 17.04 -24.85 13.96
C PRO A 87 15.78 -25.54 14.48
N ARG A 88 15.35 -26.62 13.81
CA ARG A 88 14.14 -27.37 14.19
C ARG A 88 14.21 -27.91 15.61
N ASN A 89 13.21 -27.61 16.43
CA ASN A 89 13.23 -28.02 17.82
C ASN A 89 12.94 -29.54 18.04
N CYS A 90 12.20 -30.18 17.12
CA CYS A 90 11.84 -31.60 17.22
C CYS A 90 11.94 -32.36 15.88
N THR A 91 12.05 -33.70 15.97
CA THR A 91 11.98 -34.59 14.81
C THR A 91 10.54 -35.07 14.62
N VAL A 92 10.05 -35.03 13.38
CA VAL A 92 8.69 -35.43 13.01
C VAL A 92 8.74 -36.57 12.00
N ARG A 93 8.04 -37.66 12.30
CA ARG A 93 7.97 -38.85 11.43
C ARG A 93 6.55 -39.17 11.00
N ALA A 94 6.39 -39.67 9.80
CA ALA A 94 5.10 -40.12 9.27
C ALA A 94 4.68 -41.46 9.92
N VAL A 95 3.44 -41.53 10.42
CA VAL A 95 2.79 -42.78 10.86
C VAL A 95 1.85 -43.22 9.77
N GLY A 96 2.26 -44.25 9.02
CA GLY A 96 1.54 -44.63 7.80
C GLY A 96 1.73 -43.60 6.68
N SER A 97 0.83 -43.61 5.71
CA SER A 97 0.87 -42.63 4.61
C SER A 97 0.37 -41.27 5.07
N VAL A 98 1.22 -40.25 4.99
CA VAL A 98 0.92 -38.87 5.40
C VAL A 98 0.95 -37.95 4.19
N LYS A 99 -0.03 -37.05 4.09
CA LYS A 99 -0.04 -35.95 3.11
C LYS A 99 0.14 -34.63 3.83
N CYS A 100 1.18 -33.90 3.46
CA CYS A 100 1.46 -32.57 3.97
C CYS A 100 1.30 -31.52 2.86
N LEU A 101 0.93 -30.31 3.26
CA LEU A 101 1.15 -29.11 2.47
C LEU A 101 2.52 -28.55 2.84
N ARG A 102 3.43 -28.45 1.88
CA ARG A 102 4.75 -27.86 2.03
C ARG A 102 4.76 -26.45 1.48
N LEU A 103 5.41 -25.54 2.17
CA LEU A 103 5.62 -24.15 1.75
C LEU A 103 7.07 -23.77 1.99
N HIS A 104 7.83 -23.45 0.95
CA HIS A 104 9.20 -23.00 1.11
C HIS A 104 9.26 -21.57 1.63
N ARG A 105 10.29 -21.27 2.40
CA ARG A 105 10.57 -19.95 2.95
C ARG A 105 10.88 -18.94 1.85
N SER A 106 11.55 -19.35 0.76
CA SER A 106 11.75 -18.49 -0.40
C SER A 106 10.44 -18.11 -1.06
N ASP A 107 9.51 -19.06 -1.20
CA ASP A 107 8.18 -18.83 -1.77
C ASP A 107 7.33 -17.98 -0.82
N PHE A 108 7.55 -18.15 0.48
CA PHE A 108 6.91 -17.36 1.51
C PHE A 108 7.37 -15.91 1.55
N ASP A 109 8.69 -15.69 1.55
CA ASP A 109 9.33 -14.36 1.60
C ASP A 109 9.12 -13.60 0.29
N SER A 110 9.10 -14.29 -0.86
CA SER A 110 8.83 -13.68 -2.17
C SER A 110 7.35 -13.35 -2.40
N MET A 111 6.40 -14.14 -1.87
CA MET A 111 4.97 -13.92 -2.11
C MET A 111 4.32 -12.95 -1.12
N LEU A 112 4.84 -12.84 0.10
CA LEU A 112 4.24 -12.03 1.17
C LEU A 112 5.23 -11.01 1.77
N GLY A 113 6.45 -10.88 1.25
CA GLY A 113 7.53 -10.21 1.98
C GLY A 113 7.91 -11.00 3.24
N PRO A 114 8.78 -10.46 4.11
CA PRO A 114 9.01 -11.08 5.41
C PRO A 114 7.68 -11.06 6.17
N LEU A 115 6.99 -12.20 6.21
CA LEU A 115 5.68 -12.38 6.86
C LEU A 115 5.65 -11.82 8.29
N TYR A 116 6.80 -11.77 8.93
CA TYR A 116 7.04 -11.05 10.17
C TYR A 116 6.42 -9.64 10.15
N ALA A 117 6.77 -8.81 9.16
CA ALA A 117 6.24 -7.47 9.01
C ALA A 117 4.71 -7.47 8.81
N ILE A 118 4.17 -8.39 8.02
CA ILE A 118 2.72 -8.47 7.77
C ILE A 118 1.94 -8.95 9.01
N LEU A 119 2.45 -9.93 9.76
CA LEU A 119 1.84 -10.40 11.00
C LEU A 119 1.91 -9.34 12.09
N GLU A 120 3.01 -8.60 12.17
CA GLU A 120 3.19 -7.49 13.09
C GLU A 120 2.28 -6.33 12.75
N MET A 121 2.22 -5.92 11.47
CA MET A 121 1.28 -4.91 11.00
C MET A 121 -0.17 -5.32 11.31
N ASN A 122 -0.54 -6.58 11.09
CA ASN A 122 -1.87 -7.07 11.46
C ASN A 122 -2.11 -7.12 12.99
N ALA A 123 -1.07 -7.35 13.79
CA ALA A 123 -1.15 -7.25 15.25
C ALA A 123 -1.31 -5.80 15.71
N PHE A 124 -0.57 -4.85 15.13
CA PHE A 124 -0.70 -3.42 15.40
C PHE A 124 -2.10 -2.93 15.02
N LYS A 125 -2.60 -3.32 13.85
CA LYS A 125 -3.96 -2.99 13.40
C LYS A 125 -5.02 -3.43 14.42
N ARG A 126 -4.91 -4.64 14.98
CA ARG A 126 -5.84 -5.12 16.02
C ARG A 126 -5.78 -4.31 17.31
N ILE A 127 -4.58 -3.99 17.79
CA ILE A 127 -4.39 -3.22 19.03
C ILE A 127 -4.89 -1.78 18.86
N LEU A 128 -4.50 -1.12 17.76
CA LEU A 128 -4.92 0.26 17.48
C LEU A 128 -6.44 0.36 17.33
N ARG A 129 -7.11 -0.61 16.68
CA ARG A 129 -8.58 -0.66 16.57
C ARG A 129 -9.32 -0.72 17.92
N MET A 130 -8.64 -1.04 19.02
CA MET A 130 -9.24 -1.00 20.35
C MET A 130 -9.54 0.44 20.82
N PHE A 131 -8.81 1.44 20.32
CA PHE A 131 -9.03 2.84 20.67
C PHE A 131 -10.02 3.52 19.71
N ASP A 132 -10.95 4.29 20.28
CA ASP A 132 -12.05 4.91 19.51
C ASP A 132 -11.56 5.85 18.40
N ILE A 133 -10.43 6.54 18.62
CA ILE A 133 -9.81 7.42 17.63
C ILE A 133 -9.38 6.70 16.34
N PHE A 134 -9.12 5.38 16.41
CA PHE A 134 -8.69 4.57 15.27
C PHE A 134 -9.79 3.66 14.72
N LYS A 135 -10.95 3.58 15.38
CA LYS A 135 -12.11 2.82 14.86
C LYS A 135 -12.66 3.40 13.57
N ALA A 136 -12.53 4.71 13.38
CA ALA A 136 -13.00 5.42 12.20
C ALA A 136 -12.06 5.31 10.98
N LEU A 137 -10.80 4.89 11.18
CA LEU A 137 -9.83 4.83 10.09
C LEU A 137 -10.17 3.71 9.09
N VAL A 138 -9.90 3.92 7.80
CA VAL A 138 -9.98 2.83 6.81
C VAL A 138 -8.72 1.95 6.88
N ASP A 139 -8.78 0.74 6.32
CA ASP A 139 -7.67 -0.22 6.43
C ASP A 139 -6.38 0.28 5.75
N GLU A 140 -6.49 1.16 4.74
CA GLU A 140 -5.35 1.82 4.08
C GLU A 140 -4.66 2.86 5.01
N GLU A 141 -5.43 3.64 5.76
CA GLU A 141 -4.89 4.59 6.75
C GLU A 141 -4.27 3.87 7.93
N MET A 142 -4.89 2.76 8.35
CA MET A 142 -4.31 1.88 9.35
C MET A 142 -3.00 1.27 8.87
N GLU A 143 -2.91 0.89 7.59
CA GLU A 143 -1.68 0.37 6.99
C GLU A 143 -0.56 1.42 6.98
N HIS A 144 -0.88 2.66 6.62
CA HIS A 144 0.05 3.79 6.71
C HIS A 144 0.49 4.07 8.16
N LEU A 145 -0.44 4.09 9.12
CA LEU A 145 -0.09 4.26 10.53
C LEU A 145 0.83 3.16 11.05
N THR A 146 0.67 1.93 10.56
CA THR A 146 1.54 0.82 10.94
C THR A 146 2.97 0.91 10.40
N THR A 147 3.24 1.72 9.37
CA THR A 147 4.62 1.90 8.84
C THR A 147 5.47 2.80 9.71
N HIS A 148 4.87 3.64 10.55
CA HIS A 148 5.55 4.57 11.45
C HIS A 148 6.01 3.94 12.78
N PHE A 149 5.80 2.64 12.97
CA PHE A 149 6.34 1.95 14.15
C PHE A 149 7.84 1.71 14.00
N GLU A 150 8.59 2.19 14.98
CA GLU A 150 10.04 1.99 15.07
C GLU A 150 10.35 0.90 16.10
N ILE A 151 11.41 0.14 15.87
CA ILE A 151 11.93 -0.81 16.87
C ILE A 151 12.92 -0.07 17.77
N VAL A 152 12.70 -0.12 19.08
CA VAL A 152 13.60 0.42 20.08
C VAL A 152 14.01 -0.69 21.04
N GLU A 153 15.29 -0.73 21.41
CA GLU A 153 15.85 -1.69 22.35
C GLU A 153 16.29 -0.99 23.63
N PHE A 154 16.00 -1.63 24.76
CA PHE A 154 16.29 -1.14 26.09
C PHE A 154 17.09 -2.19 26.85
N GLY A 155 18.12 -1.76 27.57
CA GLY A 155 18.87 -2.65 28.47
C GLY A 155 18.11 -2.94 29.76
N CYS A 156 18.65 -3.84 30.58
CA CYS A 156 18.14 -4.16 31.91
C CYS A 156 17.94 -2.92 32.79
N ASP A 157 16.87 -2.91 33.60
CA ASP A 157 16.52 -1.87 34.58
C ASP A 157 16.42 -0.44 34.00
N THR A 158 16.19 -0.31 32.69
CA THR A 158 16.04 0.98 32.03
C THR A 158 14.63 1.52 32.26
N VAL A 159 14.54 2.80 32.66
CA VAL A 159 13.27 3.51 32.78
C VAL A 159 12.86 4.04 31.41
N ILE A 160 11.73 3.56 30.87
CA ILE A 160 11.23 3.99 29.56
C ILE A 160 10.57 5.38 29.65
N PHE A 161 9.74 5.59 30.66
CA PHE A 161 9.18 6.90 31.02
C PHE A 161 8.72 6.91 32.48
N THR A 162 8.56 8.10 33.06
CA THR A 162 8.11 8.28 34.45
C THR A 162 6.70 8.86 34.54
N THR A 163 6.06 8.62 35.68
CA THR A 163 4.73 9.19 35.95
C THR A 163 4.81 10.72 35.96
N GLY A 164 3.89 11.37 35.24
CA GLY A 164 3.84 12.82 35.13
C GLY A 164 4.57 13.40 33.91
N ASP A 165 5.40 12.62 33.22
CA ASP A 165 5.98 13.05 31.95
C ASP A 165 4.90 13.20 30.87
N VAL A 166 5.08 14.15 29.96
CA VAL A 166 4.18 14.33 28.81
C VAL A 166 4.19 13.06 27.97
N ALA A 167 3.01 12.49 27.71
CA ALA A 167 2.93 11.30 26.89
C ALA A 167 3.21 11.65 25.42
N GLU A 168 4.34 11.16 24.92
CA GLU A 168 4.82 11.38 23.55
C GLU A 168 4.85 10.11 22.71
N TYR A 169 4.87 8.93 23.32
CA TYR A 169 5.05 7.68 22.60
C TYR A 169 4.12 6.58 23.11
N PHE A 170 3.59 5.80 22.17
CA PHE A 170 2.89 4.54 22.42
C PHE A 170 3.85 3.37 22.20
N TYR A 171 3.74 2.32 23.01
CA TYR A 171 4.62 1.16 22.93
C TYR A 171 3.86 -0.15 22.89
N ILE A 172 4.40 -1.12 22.15
CA ILE A 172 3.99 -2.53 22.15
C ILE A 172 5.23 -3.39 22.43
N VAL A 173 5.15 -4.31 23.40
CA VAL A 173 6.28 -5.18 23.75
C VAL A 173 6.52 -6.20 22.63
N ARG A 174 7.72 -6.20 22.06
CA ARG A 174 8.15 -7.11 20.97
C ARG A 174 8.87 -8.34 21.54
N THR A 175 9.83 -8.12 22.43
CA THR A 175 10.57 -9.18 23.15
C THR A 175 10.90 -8.69 24.56
N GLY A 176 10.95 -9.62 25.51
CA GLY A 176 11.14 -9.30 26.93
C GLY A 176 9.84 -8.88 27.63
N SER A 177 9.98 -8.20 28.76
CA SER A 177 8.93 -7.83 29.68
C SER A 177 9.21 -6.49 30.34
N VAL A 178 8.13 -5.75 30.65
CA VAL A 178 8.19 -4.45 31.31
C VAL A 178 7.30 -4.43 32.54
N SER A 179 7.74 -3.75 33.59
CA SER A 179 7.00 -3.58 34.84
C SER A 179 6.44 -2.16 34.94
N LEU A 180 5.13 -2.04 35.18
CA LEU A 180 4.46 -0.78 35.48
C LEU A 180 4.39 -0.55 36.99
N HIS A 181 4.89 0.62 37.39
CA HIS A 181 4.85 1.10 38.77
C HIS A 181 3.92 2.32 38.84
N PRO A 182 2.77 2.23 39.54
CA PRO A 182 1.85 3.36 39.72
C PRO A 182 2.55 4.54 40.39
N GLY A 183 2.26 5.76 39.92
CA GLY A 183 2.83 6.99 40.49
C GLY A 183 2.34 7.26 41.91
N ALA A 184 3.25 7.69 42.77
CA ALA A 184 2.97 8.02 44.16
C ALA A 184 2.31 9.41 44.30
N ASP A 185 1.06 9.55 43.85
CA ASP A 185 0.26 10.74 44.14
C ASP A 185 -0.30 10.66 45.56
N GLY A 186 0.45 11.23 46.52
CA GLY A 186 -0.02 12.09 47.61
C GLY A 186 -1.08 11.63 48.63
N SER A 187 -1.79 10.53 48.44
CA SER A 187 -2.76 10.02 49.42
C SER A 187 -2.80 8.50 49.44
N SER A 188 -2.05 7.92 50.36
CA SER A 188 -2.36 6.69 51.11
C SER A 188 -3.15 5.60 50.37
N SER A 189 -2.46 4.64 49.75
CA SER A 189 -2.75 3.19 49.86
C SER A 189 -1.70 2.39 49.07
N VAL A 190 -0.84 1.63 49.76
CA VAL A 190 -0.97 0.17 49.95
C VAL A 190 -0.77 -0.62 48.65
N GLY A 191 0.43 -1.18 48.50
CA GLY A 191 0.66 -2.52 47.94
C GLY A 191 0.00 -2.85 46.60
N VAL A 192 0.16 -2.01 45.58
CA VAL A 192 -0.11 -2.45 44.21
C VAL A 192 1.17 -3.06 43.68
N ASP A 193 1.19 -4.39 43.57
CA ASP A 193 2.30 -5.10 42.95
C ASP A 193 2.52 -4.57 41.52
N PRO A 194 3.78 -4.40 41.10
CA PRO A 194 4.08 -3.93 39.75
C PRO A 194 3.46 -4.87 38.72
N VAL A 195 2.68 -4.29 37.80
CA VAL A 195 2.02 -5.05 36.73
C VAL A 195 3.07 -5.35 35.68
N THR A 196 3.35 -6.63 35.45
CA THR A 196 4.28 -7.06 34.40
C THR A 196 3.53 -7.26 33.10
N LEU A 197 3.94 -6.55 32.05
CA LEU A 197 3.45 -6.71 30.68
C LEU A 197 4.42 -7.59 29.89
N ASN A 198 3.85 -8.50 29.11
CA ASN A 198 4.57 -9.47 28.30
C ASN A 198 4.47 -9.11 26.81
N VAL A 199 5.14 -9.89 25.97
CA VAL A 199 5.11 -9.75 24.51
C VAL A 199 3.66 -9.65 23.99
N LYS A 200 3.40 -8.67 23.11
CA LYS A 200 2.10 -8.24 22.56
C LYS A 200 1.23 -7.36 23.45
N ASP A 201 1.58 -7.18 24.72
CA ASP A 201 0.94 -6.17 25.55
C ASP A 201 1.42 -4.76 25.14
N TYR A 202 0.59 -3.75 25.43
CA TYR A 202 0.86 -2.37 25.07
C TYR A 202 0.82 -1.44 26.29
N PHE A 203 1.51 -0.31 26.20
CA PHE A 203 1.55 0.72 27.24
C PHE A 203 1.77 2.12 26.64
N GLY A 204 1.50 3.16 27.43
CA GLY A 204 1.59 4.56 26.96
C GLY A 204 0.38 5.00 26.12
N ALA A 205 -0.78 4.36 26.29
CA ALA A 205 -2.01 4.71 25.58
C ALA A 205 -2.52 6.14 25.90
N GLU A 206 -2.03 6.74 26.99
CA GLU A 206 -2.23 8.13 27.39
C GLU A 206 -1.87 9.12 26.28
N VAL A 207 -0.95 8.74 25.39
CA VAL A 207 -0.56 9.55 24.22
C VAL A 207 -1.76 9.89 23.33
N PHE A 208 -2.72 8.97 23.22
CA PHE A 208 -3.94 9.10 22.42
C PHE A 208 -5.00 10.00 23.05
N GLN A 209 -4.94 10.16 24.38
CA GLN A 209 -5.80 11.06 25.15
C GLN A 209 -5.18 12.45 25.30
N GLY A 210 -3.89 12.59 24.97
CA GLY A 210 -3.16 13.84 25.07
C GLY A 210 -2.76 14.22 26.50
N THR A 211 -2.72 13.25 27.42
CA THR A 211 -2.40 13.45 28.84
C THR A 211 -0.93 13.15 29.16
N THR A 212 -0.56 13.16 30.44
CA THR A 212 0.74 12.67 30.94
C THR A 212 0.67 11.18 31.23
N TYR A 213 1.81 10.49 31.33
CA TYR A 213 1.83 9.09 31.74
C TYR A 213 1.38 8.95 33.20
N HIS A 214 0.50 7.98 33.47
CA HIS A 214 -0.04 7.72 34.81
C HIS A 214 0.81 6.73 35.63
N SER A 215 1.84 6.13 35.04
CA SER A 215 2.67 5.13 35.67
C SER A 215 4.09 5.18 35.12
N THR A 216 5.05 4.77 35.93
CA THR A 216 6.46 4.65 35.55
C THR A 216 6.72 3.25 35.01
N VAL A 217 7.34 3.15 33.84
CA VAL A 217 7.61 1.86 33.17
C VAL A 217 9.10 1.54 33.19
N ARG A 218 9.44 0.32 33.59
CA ARG A 218 10.81 -0.18 33.64
C ARG A 218 10.95 -1.51 32.92
N THR A 219 12.10 -1.76 32.31
CA THR A 219 12.43 -3.06 31.73
C THR A 219 12.87 -4.04 32.81
N SER A 220 12.48 -5.31 32.66
CA SER A 220 12.83 -6.37 33.62
C SER A 220 13.85 -7.39 33.07
N ASP A 221 14.00 -7.48 31.74
CA ASP A 221 14.91 -8.44 31.08
C ASP A 221 16.23 -7.79 30.63
N GLU A 222 17.25 -8.62 30.35
CA GLU A 222 18.59 -8.17 29.89
C GLU A 222 18.52 -7.24 28.68
N ILE A 223 17.69 -7.59 27.69
CA ILE A 223 17.36 -6.77 26.53
C ILE A 223 15.85 -6.87 26.29
N THR A 224 15.16 -5.74 26.35
CA THR A 224 13.74 -5.64 26.03
C THR A 224 13.59 -4.83 24.74
N SER A 225 12.88 -5.37 23.75
CA SER A 225 12.58 -4.66 22.51
C SER A 225 11.11 -4.27 22.48
N CYS A 226 10.83 -3.04 22.07
CA CYS A 226 9.47 -2.53 21.91
C CYS A 226 9.29 -1.88 20.54
N PHE A 227 8.10 -2.04 19.98
CA PHE A 227 7.63 -1.18 18.90
C PHE A 227 7.17 0.14 19.50
N ARG A 228 7.64 1.26 18.95
CA ARG A 228 7.34 2.60 19.41
C ARG A 228 6.66 3.40 18.31
N LEU A 229 5.57 4.08 18.64
CA LEU A 229 4.85 4.99 17.76
C LEU A 229 4.77 6.38 18.40
N SER A 230 5.22 7.41 17.69
CA SER A 230 5.21 8.79 18.18
C SER A 230 3.83 9.44 18.09
N LYS A 231 3.49 10.28 19.08
CA LYS A 231 2.35 11.20 19.07
C LYS A 231 2.35 12.10 17.86
N THR A 232 3.52 12.52 17.39
CA THR A 232 3.64 13.37 16.20
C THR A 232 3.14 12.64 14.96
N PHE A 233 3.55 11.37 14.78
CA PHE A 233 3.08 10.53 13.68
C PHE A 233 1.61 10.16 13.84
N VAL A 234 1.13 9.90 15.06
CA VAL A 234 -0.30 9.66 15.31
C VAL A 234 -1.13 10.89 15.00
N ASN A 235 -0.69 12.09 15.38
CA ASN A 235 -1.40 13.33 15.09
C ASN A 235 -1.28 13.69 13.61
N GLN A 236 -0.15 13.40 12.97
CA GLN A 236 0.03 13.57 11.53
C GLN A 236 -0.83 12.60 10.75
N ASP A 237 -0.91 11.33 11.14
CA ASP A 237 -1.71 10.26 10.52
C ASP A 237 -3.19 10.32 10.86
N LEU A 238 -3.58 10.85 12.02
CA LEU A 238 -4.96 11.23 12.31
C LEU A 238 -5.31 12.56 11.65
N ALA A 239 -4.35 13.44 11.35
CA ALA A 239 -4.57 14.65 10.56
C ALA A 239 -4.57 14.38 9.05
N SER A 240 -3.81 13.39 8.56
CA SER A 240 -3.81 12.93 7.17
C SER A 240 -4.88 11.86 6.93
N GLY A 241 -5.28 11.09 7.95
CA GLY A 241 -6.52 10.30 8.01
C GLY A 241 -7.78 11.16 8.19
N ARG A 242 -7.62 12.44 8.57
CA ARG A 242 -8.64 13.49 8.38
C ARG A 242 -8.62 14.09 6.96
N ASN A 243 -7.62 13.76 6.13
CA ASN A 243 -7.48 14.21 4.74
C ASN A 243 -7.69 13.10 3.69
N CYS A 244 -7.82 11.83 4.08
CA CYS A 244 -8.16 10.72 3.18
C CYS A 244 -9.66 10.41 3.13
N CYS A 245 -10.39 11.35 2.51
CA CYS A 245 -11.51 11.10 1.59
C CYS A 245 -12.78 10.32 2.06
N LEU A 246 -13.89 11.08 2.14
CA LEU A 246 -15.32 10.75 1.86
C LEU A 246 -16.26 10.41 3.04
N ARG A 247 -16.85 11.43 3.68
CA ARG A 247 -18.23 11.91 3.39
C ARG A 247 -18.59 13.19 4.18
N PRO A 248 -19.64 13.93 3.76
CA PRO A 248 -19.74 15.36 3.97
C PRO A 248 -20.33 15.66 5.33
N GLU A 249 -19.70 16.53 6.13
CA GLU A 249 -20.46 17.27 7.13
C GLU A 249 -19.79 18.61 7.43
N SER A 250 -20.46 19.66 6.96
CA SER A 250 -20.69 20.90 7.67
C SER A 250 -19.82 21.14 8.92
N GLN A 251 -18.60 21.66 8.72
CA GLN A 251 -18.21 22.99 9.22
C GLN A 251 -16.76 23.31 8.81
N LYS A 252 -16.62 24.52 8.24
CA LYS A 252 -15.43 25.13 7.62
C LYS A 252 -14.16 25.12 8.50
N ALA A 253 -13.13 24.38 8.10
CA ALA A 253 -11.73 24.82 8.18
C ALA A 253 -10.91 24.10 7.09
N ILE A 254 -10.33 24.86 6.17
CA ILE A 254 -9.69 24.39 4.94
C ILE A 254 -8.25 23.97 5.28
N HIS A 255 -7.91 22.68 5.25
CA HIS A 255 -6.52 22.23 5.30
C HIS A 255 -5.95 22.32 3.87
N VAL A 256 -5.18 23.37 3.60
CA VAL A 256 -4.63 23.67 2.26
C VAL A 256 -3.30 22.94 2.10
N ASN A 257 -3.08 22.25 0.98
CA ASN A 257 -1.74 21.73 0.63
C ASN A 257 -0.78 22.93 0.54
N PRO A 258 0.33 22.98 1.30
CA PRO A 258 1.21 24.14 1.31
C PRO A 258 1.79 24.46 -0.08
N LEU A 259 2.01 23.44 -0.92
CA LEU A 259 2.45 23.61 -2.31
C LEU A 259 1.37 24.23 -3.22
N SER A 260 0.09 24.14 -2.82
CA SER A 260 -1.01 24.78 -3.57
C SER A 260 -1.12 26.29 -3.32
N LEU A 261 -0.38 26.82 -2.34
CA LEU A 261 -0.32 28.24 -2.01
C LEU A 261 0.86 28.98 -2.66
N LEU A 262 1.78 28.25 -3.32
CA LEU A 262 2.89 28.83 -4.04
C LEU A 262 2.40 29.72 -5.19
N ASP A 263 2.99 30.89 -5.34
CA ASP A 263 2.79 31.74 -6.51
C ASP A 263 3.80 31.39 -7.61
N LEU A 264 3.48 31.73 -8.87
CA LEU A 264 4.36 31.46 -10.00
C LEU A 264 5.75 32.12 -9.85
N SER A 265 5.83 33.24 -9.13
CA SER A 265 7.09 33.94 -8.84
C SER A 265 8.00 33.21 -7.85
N ASP A 266 7.45 32.28 -7.07
CA ASP A 266 8.21 31.50 -6.07
C ASP A 266 8.98 30.34 -6.72
N LEU A 267 8.72 30.07 -8.00
CA LEU A 267 9.28 28.95 -8.74
C LEU A 267 10.55 29.35 -9.47
N VAL A 268 11.66 28.68 -9.16
CA VAL A 268 12.94 28.85 -9.85
C VAL A 268 13.09 27.77 -10.91
N HIS A 269 13.21 28.16 -12.18
CA HIS A 269 13.44 27.21 -13.27
C HIS A 269 14.85 26.62 -13.22
N ILE A 270 14.94 25.29 -13.16
CA ILE A 270 16.22 24.57 -13.18
C ILE A 270 16.55 24.08 -14.60
N GLY A 271 15.59 23.47 -15.29
CA GLY A 271 15.85 22.85 -16.59
C GLY A 271 14.58 22.41 -17.32
N VAL A 272 14.72 22.01 -18.59
CA VAL A 272 13.62 21.48 -19.40
C VAL A 272 13.64 19.96 -19.31
N LEU A 273 12.50 19.37 -18.96
CA LEU A 273 12.30 17.92 -18.87
C LEU A 273 11.79 17.35 -20.20
N GLY A 274 10.96 18.11 -20.92
CA GLY A 274 10.45 17.70 -22.22
C GLY A 274 9.68 18.80 -22.95
N GLU A 275 9.54 18.63 -24.25
CA GLU A 275 8.71 19.46 -25.12
C GLU A 275 7.58 18.59 -25.68
N GLY A 276 6.34 18.94 -25.30
CA GLY A 276 5.14 18.29 -25.81
C GLY A 276 4.54 19.06 -26.98
N SER A 277 3.48 18.51 -27.57
CA SER A 277 2.81 19.09 -28.75
C SER A 277 2.30 20.51 -28.52
N PHE A 278 1.87 20.83 -27.29
CA PHE A 278 1.21 22.11 -26.96
C PHE A 278 1.98 22.99 -25.97
N GLY A 279 3.16 22.56 -25.55
CA GLY A 279 3.83 23.19 -24.44
C GLY A 279 5.13 22.53 -24.02
N ARG A 280 5.71 23.05 -22.95
CA ARG A 280 6.99 22.61 -22.40
C ARG A 280 6.83 22.23 -20.94
N VAL A 281 7.49 21.16 -20.53
CA VAL A 281 7.59 20.76 -19.13
C VAL A 281 8.99 21.11 -18.62
N SER A 282 9.05 21.88 -17.54
CA SER A 282 10.30 22.29 -16.91
C SER A 282 10.38 21.80 -15.47
N MET A 283 11.58 21.41 -15.04
CA MET A 283 11.87 21.20 -13.63
C MET A 283 12.01 22.57 -12.95
N VAL A 284 11.31 22.74 -11.84
CA VAL A 284 11.32 23.96 -11.03
C VAL A 284 11.59 23.64 -9.57
N GLN A 285 12.21 24.58 -8.87
CA GLN A 285 12.50 24.52 -7.44
C GLN A 285 11.60 25.50 -6.70
N ALA A 286 11.10 25.09 -5.54
CA ALA A 286 10.38 25.97 -4.62
C ALA A 286 10.87 25.72 -3.18
N PHE A 287 10.72 26.72 -2.33
CA PHE A 287 11.01 26.62 -0.91
C PHE A 287 9.74 26.93 -0.10
N VAL A 288 9.32 25.99 0.74
CA VAL A 288 8.18 26.18 1.65
C VAL A 288 8.61 25.78 3.05
N ASP A 289 8.41 26.66 4.04
CA ASP A 289 8.81 26.44 5.44
C ASP A 289 10.28 25.97 5.60
N ALA A 290 11.18 26.58 4.83
CA ALA A 290 12.61 26.24 4.75
C ALA A 290 12.95 24.83 4.22
N GLN A 291 11.95 24.10 3.68
CA GLN A 291 12.14 22.85 2.98
C GLN A 291 12.16 23.09 1.46
N GLU A 292 13.10 22.41 0.79
CA GLU A 292 13.26 22.44 -0.66
C GLU A 292 12.33 21.42 -1.34
N TYR A 293 11.68 21.84 -2.42
CA TYR A 293 10.83 21.00 -3.25
C TYR A 293 11.23 21.10 -4.73
N LEU A 294 11.45 19.94 -5.35
CA LEU A 294 11.64 19.83 -6.80
C LEU A 294 10.33 19.38 -7.45
N LEU A 295 9.86 20.15 -8.42
CA LEU A 295 8.54 20.00 -9.04
C LEU A 295 8.63 20.08 -10.56
N ALA A 296 7.57 19.66 -11.24
CA ALA A 296 7.41 19.81 -12.68
C ALA A 296 6.39 20.91 -13.00
N LEU A 297 6.77 21.88 -13.84
CA LEU A 297 5.90 22.93 -14.33
C LEU A 297 5.60 22.70 -15.81
N LYS A 298 4.36 22.29 -16.12
CA LYS A 298 3.86 22.17 -17.48
C LYS A 298 3.30 23.52 -17.94
N CYS A 299 3.93 24.12 -18.95
CA CYS A 299 3.56 25.40 -19.54
C CYS A 299 2.92 25.17 -20.92
N VAL A 300 1.68 25.61 -21.12
CA VAL A 300 0.89 25.39 -22.34
C VAL A 300 0.51 26.73 -22.98
N SER A 301 0.76 26.88 -24.28
CA SER A 301 0.44 28.12 -25.02
C SER A 301 -1.05 28.26 -25.31
N LYS A 302 -1.66 29.39 -24.91
CA LYS A 302 -3.07 29.68 -25.17
C LYS A 302 -3.36 29.82 -26.67
N SER A 303 -2.47 30.47 -27.43
CA SER A 303 -2.67 30.64 -28.88
C SER A 303 -2.68 29.29 -29.59
N HIS A 304 -1.74 28.41 -29.24
CA HIS A 304 -1.62 27.12 -29.89
C HIS A 304 -2.77 26.16 -29.51
N VAL A 305 -3.24 26.21 -28.26
CA VAL A 305 -4.44 25.47 -27.84
C VAL A 305 -5.69 25.89 -28.63
N LEU A 306 -5.83 27.19 -28.93
CA LEU A 306 -6.94 27.71 -29.75
C LEU A 306 -6.81 27.26 -31.21
N GLU A 307 -5.62 27.34 -31.80
CA GLU A 307 -5.33 26.92 -33.17
C GLU A 307 -5.61 25.43 -33.40
N CYS A 308 -5.28 24.57 -32.43
CA CYS A 308 -5.47 23.12 -32.52
C CYS A 308 -6.81 22.61 -31.99
N HIS A 309 -7.71 23.50 -31.55
CA HIS A 309 -9.00 23.15 -30.94
C HIS A 309 -8.91 22.17 -29.76
N GLN A 310 -7.89 22.32 -28.90
CA GLN A 310 -7.60 21.40 -27.78
C GLN A 310 -8.07 21.93 -26.41
N GLN A 311 -8.91 22.97 -26.38
CA GLN A 311 -9.36 23.62 -25.15
C GLN A 311 -9.99 22.61 -24.18
N GLU A 312 -10.82 21.71 -24.70
CA GLU A 312 -11.50 20.70 -23.87
C GLU A 312 -10.53 19.72 -23.23
N HIS A 313 -9.46 19.31 -23.92
CA HIS A 313 -8.48 18.37 -23.38
C HIS A 313 -7.69 18.98 -22.23
N ILE A 314 -7.22 20.23 -22.39
CA ILE A 314 -6.52 20.94 -21.31
C ILE A 314 -7.42 21.17 -20.10
N MET A 315 -8.68 21.55 -20.34
CA MET A 315 -9.64 21.75 -19.24
C MET A 315 -10.02 20.45 -18.54
N ARG A 316 -10.12 19.33 -19.28
CA ARG A 316 -10.33 17.99 -18.72
C ARG A 316 -9.14 17.52 -17.91
N GLU A 317 -7.93 17.62 -18.44
CA GLU A 317 -6.68 17.24 -17.75
C GLU A 317 -6.62 17.95 -16.39
N ARG A 318 -6.75 19.28 -16.41
CA ARG A 318 -6.79 20.09 -15.20
C ARG A 318 -7.90 19.68 -14.23
N SER A 319 -9.12 19.46 -14.73
CA SER A 319 -10.27 19.13 -13.87
C SER A 319 -10.12 17.75 -13.24
N ILE A 320 -9.64 16.76 -14.00
CA ILE A 320 -9.47 15.39 -13.53
C ILE A 320 -8.35 15.33 -12.50
N LEU A 321 -7.18 15.92 -12.80
CA LEU A 321 -6.06 15.95 -11.86
C LEU A 321 -6.39 16.72 -10.57
N LYS A 322 -7.26 17.73 -10.65
CA LYS A 322 -7.73 18.46 -9.47
C LYS A 322 -8.74 17.68 -8.64
N ASP A 323 -9.65 16.95 -9.29
CA ASP A 323 -10.71 16.20 -8.63
C ASP A 323 -10.24 14.84 -8.09
N LEU A 324 -9.17 14.28 -8.68
CA LEU A 324 -8.60 13.00 -8.26
C LEU A 324 -7.89 13.14 -6.91
N PRO A 325 -8.26 12.31 -5.91
CA PRO A 325 -7.45 12.16 -4.71
C PRO A 325 -6.08 11.60 -5.06
N TYR A 326 -5.09 11.95 -4.23
CA TYR A 326 -3.74 11.44 -4.31
C TYR A 326 -3.72 9.92 -4.46
N HIS A 327 -2.86 9.43 -5.34
CA HIS A 327 -2.62 8.01 -5.54
C HIS A 327 -1.15 7.80 -5.94
N PRO A 328 -0.44 6.81 -5.36
CA PRO A 328 1.01 6.65 -5.56
C PRO A 328 1.42 6.44 -7.02
N PHE A 329 0.55 5.85 -7.85
CA PHE A 329 0.81 5.53 -9.26
C PHE A 329 0.16 6.52 -10.24
N ILE A 330 -0.28 7.70 -9.79
CA ILE A 330 -0.80 8.77 -10.64
C ILE A 330 -0.08 10.07 -10.27
N VAL A 331 0.30 10.87 -11.28
CA VAL A 331 0.93 12.17 -11.04
C VAL A 331 0.00 13.14 -10.29
N GLN A 332 0.51 13.79 -9.25
CA GLN A 332 -0.24 14.77 -8.48
C GLN A 332 -0.18 16.17 -9.11
N LEU A 333 -1.31 16.88 -9.13
CA LEU A 333 -1.37 18.32 -9.39
C LEU A 333 -1.34 19.08 -8.07
N HIS A 334 -0.41 20.02 -7.94
CA HIS A 334 -0.25 20.88 -6.76
C HIS A 334 -0.93 22.23 -6.93
N ALA A 335 -0.74 22.88 -8.07
CA ALA A 335 -1.30 24.21 -8.35
C ALA A 335 -1.50 24.46 -9.85
N THR A 336 -2.29 25.49 -10.18
CA THR A 336 -2.49 25.93 -11.56
C THR A 336 -2.40 27.43 -11.65
N TYR A 337 -1.75 27.95 -12.68
CA TYR A 337 -1.60 29.38 -12.93
C TYR A 337 -1.98 29.74 -14.35
N GLN A 338 -2.14 31.03 -14.61
CA GLN A 338 -2.29 31.54 -15.97
C GLN A 338 -1.78 32.98 -16.06
N ASP A 339 -1.26 33.33 -17.23
CA ASP A 339 -1.00 34.73 -17.61
C ASP A 339 -1.72 35.06 -18.92
N GLN A 340 -1.35 36.16 -19.59
CA GLN A 340 -1.98 36.56 -20.86
C GLN A 340 -1.82 35.52 -21.99
N ASN A 341 -0.71 34.78 -21.99
CA ASN A 341 -0.27 33.95 -23.10
C ASN A 341 -0.24 32.45 -22.77
N TYR A 342 -0.09 32.07 -21.51
CA TYR A 342 0.16 30.70 -21.08
C TYR A 342 -0.76 30.23 -19.96
N LEU A 343 -0.95 28.91 -19.93
CA LEU A 343 -1.53 28.15 -18.82
C LEU A 343 -0.43 27.32 -18.17
N TYR A 344 -0.45 27.20 -16.85
CA TYR A 344 0.57 26.50 -16.08
C TYR A 344 -0.07 25.47 -15.16
N MET A 345 0.53 24.29 -15.09
CA MET A 345 0.18 23.24 -14.15
C MET A 345 1.44 22.83 -13.38
N LEU A 346 1.45 23.07 -12.07
CA LEU A 346 2.52 22.66 -11.16
C LEU A 346 2.21 21.27 -10.63
N MET A 347 3.08 20.34 -10.91
CA MET A 347 2.86 18.91 -10.75
C MET A 347 4.02 18.27 -9.99
N GLU A 348 3.77 17.07 -9.47
CA GLU A 348 4.82 16.19 -8.95
C GLU A 348 5.90 15.95 -10.01
N LEU A 349 7.16 15.99 -9.59
CA LEU A 349 8.29 15.67 -10.46
C LEU A 349 8.53 14.16 -10.51
N VAL A 350 8.55 13.58 -11.71
CA VAL A 350 8.80 12.16 -11.93
C VAL A 350 10.05 12.00 -12.80
N GLN A 351 11.14 11.48 -12.23
CA GLN A 351 12.50 11.60 -12.81
C GLN A 351 13.05 10.33 -13.49
N GLY A 352 12.40 9.17 -13.35
CA GLY A 352 12.95 7.88 -13.78
C GLY A 352 12.80 7.57 -15.27
N GLY A 353 12.29 8.51 -16.07
CA GLY A 353 12.10 8.33 -17.52
C GLY A 353 10.90 7.46 -17.88
N GLU A 354 10.69 7.28 -19.17
CA GLU A 354 9.53 6.58 -19.75
C GLU A 354 9.70 5.06 -19.75
N LEU A 355 8.60 4.32 -19.53
CA LEU A 355 8.55 2.89 -19.75
C LEU A 355 8.89 2.52 -21.19
N PHE A 356 8.51 3.37 -22.17
CA PHE A 356 8.89 3.19 -23.56
C PHE A 356 10.41 3.06 -23.73
N GLY A 357 11.17 3.96 -23.08
CA GLY A 357 12.63 3.94 -23.10
C GLY A 357 13.15 2.61 -22.58
N LEU A 358 12.66 2.15 -21.42
CA LEU A 358 13.05 0.87 -20.82
C LEU A 358 12.77 -0.34 -21.73
N LEU A 359 11.64 -0.34 -22.44
CA LEU A 359 11.28 -1.43 -23.36
C LEU A 359 12.20 -1.49 -24.58
N HIS A 360 12.77 -0.36 -24.99
CA HIS A 360 13.59 -0.24 -26.20
C HIS A 360 15.09 -0.13 -25.92
N THR A 361 15.49 -0.11 -24.65
CA THR A 361 16.89 0.00 -24.23
C THR A 361 17.24 -1.12 -23.24
N ASN A 362 18.44 -1.69 -23.36
CA ASN A 362 18.92 -2.73 -22.44
C ASN A 362 19.37 -2.15 -21.09
N ILE A 363 18.55 -1.32 -20.44
CA ILE A 363 18.92 -0.67 -19.16
C ILE A 363 19.20 -1.72 -18.07
N PHE A 364 18.49 -2.84 -18.08
CA PHE A 364 18.72 -3.91 -17.11
C PHE A 364 19.86 -4.87 -17.47
N ASP A 365 20.55 -4.67 -18.60
CA ASP A 365 21.52 -5.63 -19.18
C ASP A 365 20.96 -7.06 -19.32
N ARG A 366 19.63 -7.21 -19.24
CA ARG A 366 18.87 -8.45 -19.39
C ARG A 366 17.50 -8.15 -20.00
N PRO A 367 16.88 -9.13 -20.69
CA PRO A 367 15.48 -9.03 -21.07
C PRO A 367 14.58 -8.87 -19.85
N LEU A 368 13.45 -8.17 -20.03
CA LEU A 368 12.39 -8.15 -19.04
C LEU A 368 11.88 -9.56 -18.81
N VAL A 369 11.83 -9.97 -17.54
CA VAL A 369 11.25 -11.25 -17.15
C VAL A 369 9.78 -11.05 -16.77
N GLU A 370 9.04 -12.15 -16.68
CA GLU A 370 7.62 -12.13 -16.35
C GLU A 370 7.32 -11.40 -15.03
N GLU A 371 8.22 -11.45 -14.06
CA GLU A 371 8.10 -10.75 -12.77
C GLU A 371 8.14 -9.23 -12.93
N ASP A 372 9.02 -8.70 -13.77
CA ASP A 372 9.10 -7.25 -14.06
C ASP A 372 7.79 -6.78 -14.72
N ILE A 373 7.29 -7.56 -15.68
CA ILE A 373 6.05 -7.26 -16.41
C ILE A 373 4.85 -7.26 -15.45
N LYS A 374 4.77 -8.26 -14.56
CA LYS A 374 3.72 -8.34 -13.54
C LYS A 374 3.76 -7.14 -12.59
N PHE A 375 4.95 -6.72 -12.17
CA PHE A 375 5.12 -5.59 -11.28
C PHE A 375 4.64 -4.28 -11.93
N PHE A 376 5.09 -4.00 -13.16
CA PHE A 376 4.67 -2.81 -13.91
C PHE A 376 3.17 -2.84 -14.24
N ALA A 377 2.64 -3.98 -14.68
CA ALA A 377 1.22 -4.14 -14.95
C ALA A 377 0.37 -3.93 -13.68
N ALA A 378 0.86 -4.34 -12.51
CA ALA A 378 0.17 -4.11 -11.23
C ALA A 378 0.10 -2.62 -10.87
N ASN A 379 1.16 -1.84 -11.11
CA ASN A 379 1.15 -0.39 -10.88
C ASN A 379 0.10 0.30 -11.76
N VAL A 380 0.11 -0.03 -13.06
CA VAL A 380 -0.87 0.49 -14.03
C VAL A 380 -2.28 0.09 -13.64
N TYR A 381 -2.51 -1.18 -13.31
CA TYR A 381 -3.82 -1.68 -12.91
C TYR A 381 -4.38 -0.92 -11.70
N LEU A 382 -3.55 -0.69 -10.67
CA LEU A 382 -3.97 0.02 -9.47
C LEU A 382 -4.29 1.50 -9.76
N ALA A 383 -3.52 2.16 -10.63
CA ALA A 383 -3.84 3.50 -11.10
C ALA A 383 -5.20 3.55 -11.83
N LEU A 384 -5.44 2.63 -12.76
CA LEU A 384 -6.71 2.54 -13.49
C LEU A 384 -7.88 2.22 -12.56
N GLU A 385 -7.70 1.29 -11.61
CA GLU A 385 -8.74 0.95 -10.63
C GLU A 385 -9.16 2.19 -9.82
N HIS A 386 -8.19 3.02 -9.40
CA HIS A 386 -8.46 4.26 -8.68
C HIS A 386 -9.28 5.27 -9.49
N MET A 387 -9.02 5.37 -10.79
CA MET A 387 -9.77 6.21 -11.72
C MET A 387 -11.17 5.65 -11.98
N HIS A 388 -11.26 4.34 -12.25
CA HIS A 388 -12.52 3.64 -12.54
C HIS A 388 -13.50 3.66 -11.38
N LYS A 389 -13.01 3.54 -10.13
CA LYS A 389 -13.83 3.69 -8.91
C LYS A 389 -14.50 5.06 -8.79
N ARG A 390 -14.06 6.04 -9.59
CA ARG A 390 -14.58 7.42 -9.64
C ARG A 390 -15.22 7.75 -10.99
N ASP A 391 -15.59 6.70 -11.74
CA ASP A 391 -16.21 6.81 -13.05
C ASP A 391 -15.34 7.59 -14.05
N ILE A 392 -14.00 7.47 -13.99
CA ILE A 392 -13.09 8.13 -14.93
C ILE A 392 -12.39 7.07 -15.77
N ALA A 393 -12.60 7.08 -17.09
CA ALA A 393 -11.79 6.33 -18.05
C ALA A 393 -10.54 7.14 -18.44
N TYR A 394 -9.38 6.52 -18.52
CA TYR A 394 -8.10 7.13 -18.87
C TYR A 394 -7.92 7.34 -20.38
N ARG A 395 -8.17 6.30 -21.18
CA ARG A 395 -8.32 6.27 -22.65
C ARG A 395 -7.07 6.54 -23.49
N ASP A 396 -5.88 6.63 -22.91
CA ASP A 396 -4.61 6.76 -23.66
C ASP A 396 -3.46 5.98 -22.97
N LEU A 397 -3.73 4.73 -22.58
CA LEU A 397 -2.71 3.86 -21.97
C LEU A 397 -1.65 3.46 -23.00
N LYS A 398 -0.43 3.94 -22.79
CA LYS A 398 0.74 3.64 -23.61
C LYS A 398 2.05 3.80 -22.80
N PRO A 399 3.14 3.12 -23.16
CA PRO A 399 4.42 3.19 -22.43
C PRO A 399 5.02 4.59 -22.28
N GLU A 400 4.70 5.52 -23.19
CA GLU A 400 5.14 6.91 -23.18
C GLU A 400 4.47 7.73 -22.06
N ASN A 401 3.25 7.35 -21.67
CA ASN A 401 2.50 7.99 -20.58
C ASN A 401 2.74 7.32 -19.22
N LEU A 402 3.73 6.43 -19.13
CA LEU A 402 4.11 5.73 -17.91
C LEU A 402 5.54 6.10 -17.56
N LEU A 403 5.72 6.86 -16.49
CA LEU A 403 7.03 7.31 -16.03
C LEU A 403 7.46 6.56 -14.77
N PHE A 404 8.76 6.29 -14.63
CA PHE A 404 9.32 5.75 -13.40
C PHE A 404 9.51 6.84 -12.35
N SER A 405 9.07 6.61 -11.13
CA SER A 405 9.49 7.40 -9.97
C SER A 405 10.88 6.99 -9.48
N GLU A 406 11.46 7.80 -8.61
CA GLU A 406 12.79 7.58 -8.01
C GLU A 406 12.95 6.23 -7.30
N ASN A 407 11.85 5.67 -6.81
CA ASN A 407 11.78 4.37 -6.15
C ASN A 407 11.46 3.20 -7.11
N GLY A 408 11.44 3.43 -8.42
CA GLY A 408 11.29 2.39 -9.44
C GLY A 408 9.85 1.97 -9.75
N TYR A 409 8.84 2.65 -9.20
CA TYR A 409 7.43 2.41 -9.50
C TYR A 409 6.97 3.18 -10.73
N LEU A 410 5.93 2.70 -11.40
CA LEU A 410 5.31 3.45 -12.50
C LEU A 410 4.27 4.43 -11.98
N LYS A 411 4.27 5.61 -12.59
CA LYS A 411 3.24 6.64 -12.47
C LYS A 411 2.62 6.91 -13.83
N VAL A 412 1.29 6.89 -13.87
CA VAL A 412 0.51 7.35 -15.01
C VAL A 412 0.58 8.87 -15.06
N VAL A 413 1.01 9.38 -16.21
CA VAL A 413 1.08 10.81 -16.52
C VAL A 413 0.14 11.15 -17.68
N ASP A 414 -0.16 12.45 -17.83
CA ASP A 414 -1.05 13.00 -18.87
C ASP A 414 -2.51 12.53 -18.81
N MET A 415 -3.42 13.44 -18.39
CA MET A 415 -4.86 13.17 -18.30
C MET A 415 -5.67 13.82 -19.44
N GLY A 416 -5.02 14.23 -20.54
CA GLY A 416 -5.67 14.95 -21.64
C GLY A 416 -6.83 14.19 -22.30
N PHE A 417 -6.74 12.87 -22.33
CA PHE A 417 -7.78 11.98 -22.88
C PHE A 417 -8.70 11.38 -21.82
N ALA A 418 -8.44 11.59 -20.54
CA ALA A 418 -9.27 11.05 -19.49
C ALA A 418 -10.67 11.70 -19.50
N LYS A 419 -11.71 10.94 -19.13
CA LYS A 419 -13.10 11.39 -19.20
C LYS A 419 -13.98 10.68 -18.17
N LYS A 420 -14.89 11.42 -17.54
CA LYS A 420 -15.93 10.83 -16.69
C LYS A 420 -16.94 10.03 -17.53
N ILE A 421 -17.19 8.77 -17.18
CA ILE A 421 -18.15 7.86 -17.79
C ILE A 421 -18.80 7.02 -16.67
N PRO A 422 -20.13 7.10 -16.45
CA PRO A 422 -21.11 7.85 -17.24
C PRO A 422 -20.98 9.38 -17.09
N PHE A 423 -21.47 10.13 -18.08
CA PHE A 423 -21.54 11.59 -18.02
C PHE A 423 -22.93 12.09 -18.40
N SER A 424 -23.30 13.26 -17.87
CA SER A 424 -24.60 13.87 -18.14
C SER A 424 -24.46 15.09 -19.06
N ILE A 425 -25.35 15.20 -20.04
CA ILE A 425 -25.50 16.38 -20.90
C ILE A 425 -26.85 17.01 -20.57
N THR A 426 -26.87 18.33 -20.37
CA THR A 426 -28.12 19.08 -20.25
C THR A 426 -28.47 19.68 -21.61
N ASP A 427 -29.64 19.37 -22.13
CA ASP A 427 -30.12 19.94 -23.39
C ASP A 427 -30.53 21.42 -23.23
N GLU A 428 -30.80 22.08 -24.37
CA GLU A 428 -31.24 23.49 -24.40
C GLU A 428 -32.57 23.73 -23.66
N HIS A 429 -33.31 22.66 -23.35
CA HIS A 429 -34.59 22.68 -22.63
C HIS A 429 -34.44 22.32 -21.15
N GLY A 430 -33.20 22.15 -20.65
CA GLY A 430 -32.90 21.84 -19.25
C GLY A 430 -33.08 20.36 -18.86
N ARG A 431 -33.26 19.46 -19.82
CA ARG A 431 -33.32 18.01 -19.56
C ARG A 431 -31.92 17.44 -19.45
N VAL A 432 -31.71 16.62 -18.42
CA VAL A 432 -30.43 15.94 -18.17
C VAL A 432 -30.50 14.55 -18.78
N GLU A 433 -29.70 14.31 -19.82
CA GLU A 433 -29.50 13.00 -20.42
C GLU A 433 -28.22 12.36 -19.88
N VAL A 434 -28.33 11.14 -19.37
CA VAL A 434 -27.18 10.37 -18.85
C VAL A 434 -26.66 9.45 -19.94
N HIS A 435 -25.41 9.66 -20.35
CA HIS A 435 -24.72 8.84 -21.32
C HIS A 435 -23.82 7.83 -20.60
N ALA A 436 -24.17 6.55 -20.74
CA ALA A 436 -23.39 5.44 -20.19
C ALA A 436 -22.10 5.16 -20.97
N ARG A 437 -21.98 5.68 -22.21
CA ARG A 437 -20.86 5.45 -23.11
C ARG A 437 -20.43 6.73 -23.79
N SER A 438 -19.13 6.83 -24.07
CA SER A 438 -18.56 7.85 -24.93
C SER A 438 -18.46 7.33 -26.36
N TYR A 439 -18.54 8.22 -27.35
CA TYR A 439 -18.33 7.89 -28.78
C TYR A 439 -17.19 8.73 -29.40
N THR A 440 -16.52 9.55 -28.58
CA THR A 440 -15.38 10.37 -29.01
C THR A 440 -14.18 9.49 -29.34
N LEU A 441 -13.79 9.41 -30.62
CA LEU A 441 -12.54 8.78 -31.04
C LEU A 441 -11.34 9.57 -30.49
N CYS A 442 -10.53 8.94 -29.66
CA CYS A 442 -9.36 9.54 -29.02
C CYS A 442 -8.36 8.48 -28.59
N GLY A 443 -7.13 8.89 -28.27
CA GLY A 443 -6.02 8.00 -27.93
C GLY A 443 -5.05 7.80 -29.11
N THR A 444 -3.95 7.13 -28.84
CA THR A 444 -2.87 6.89 -29.81
C THR A 444 -3.23 5.73 -30.74
N GLN A 445 -3.13 5.95 -32.06
CA GLN A 445 -3.71 5.07 -33.10
C GLN A 445 -3.29 3.60 -32.99
N GLU A 446 -2.07 3.32 -32.53
CA GLU A 446 -1.50 1.98 -32.39
C GLU A 446 -2.06 1.21 -31.17
N TYR A 447 -2.63 1.91 -30.18
CA TYR A 447 -3.10 1.33 -28.91
C TYR A 447 -4.63 1.33 -28.77
N LEU A 448 -5.36 1.75 -29.81
CA LEU A 448 -6.82 1.86 -29.78
C LEU A 448 -7.49 0.49 -29.61
N ALA A 449 -8.40 0.40 -28.64
CA ALA A 449 -9.26 -0.77 -28.46
C ALA A 449 -10.22 -0.94 -29.67
N PRO A 450 -10.59 -2.18 -30.04
CA PRO A 450 -11.38 -2.45 -31.25
C PRO A 450 -12.75 -1.74 -31.29
N GLU A 451 -13.35 -1.45 -30.14
CA GLU A 451 -14.61 -0.70 -30.01
C GLU A 451 -14.50 0.77 -30.46
N PHE A 452 -13.31 1.39 -30.37
CA PHE A 452 -13.06 2.72 -30.93
C PHE A 452 -13.13 2.70 -32.46
N VAL A 453 -12.58 1.66 -33.09
CA VAL A 453 -12.57 1.48 -34.54
C VAL A 453 -13.99 1.16 -35.06
N LEU A 454 -14.77 0.44 -34.26
CA LEU A 454 -16.13 0.02 -34.61
C LEU A 454 -17.22 1.05 -34.23
N ASN A 455 -16.85 2.15 -33.56
CA ASN A 455 -17.75 3.22 -33.10
C ASN A 455 -18.99 2.72 -32.33
N THR A 456 -18.83 1.63 -31.56
CA THR A 456 -19.93 1.01 -30.81
C THR A 456 -20.18 1.66 -29.43
N GLY A 457 -19.35 2.66 -29.11
CA GLY A 457 -19.34 3.38 -27.84
C GLY A 457 -18.53 2.66 -26.77
N HIS A 458 -17.70 3.39 -26.04
CA HIS A 458 -16.79 2.88 -25.02
C HIS A 458 -17.16 3.33 -23.61
N ASP A 459 -16.88 2.46 -22.64
CA ASP A 459 -17.00 2.68 -21.20
C ASP A 459 -15.63 2.47 -20.52
N LEU A 460 -15.60 2.30 -19.20
CA LEU A 460 -14.36 2.11 -18.43
C LEU A 460 -13.55 0.88 -18.89
N ALA A 461 -14.19 -0.11 -19.53
CA ALA A 461 -13.50 -1.33 -19.96
C ALA A 461 -12.43 -1.08 -21.04
N VAL A 462 -12.49 0.07 -21.72
CA VAL A 462 -11.57 0.45 -22.79
C VAL A 462 -10.11 0.48 -22.33
N ASP A 463 -9.88 0.79 -21.05
CA ASP A 463 -8.54 0.87 -20.47
C ASP A 463 -7.93 -0.51 -20.17
N TYR A 464 -8.76 -1.57 -20.18
CA TYR A 464 -8.30 -2.96 -20.08
C TYR A 464 -8.10 -3.62 -21.46
N CYS A 465 -8.65 -3.02 -22.52
CA CYS A 465 -8.67 -3.58 -23.88
C CYS A 465 -7.71 -2.90 -24.85
N THR A 466 -6.86 -1.97 -24.40
CA THR A 466 -5.78 -1.41 -25.24
C THR A 466 -4.92 -2.55 -25.78
N GLN A 467 -4.89 -2.68 -27.11
CA GLN A 467 -4.35 -3.85 -27.79
C GLN A 467 -2.85 -4.01 -27.49
N LEU A 468 -2.50 -5.02 -26.67
CA LEU A 468 -1.19 -5.67 -26.74
C LEU A 468 -1.15 -6.49 -28.03
N THR A 469 -1.11 -5.84 -29.19
CA THR A 469 -0.85 -6.49 -30.47
C THR A 469 0.39 -5.89 -31.12
N SER A 470 1.54 -6.44 -30.75
CA SER A 470 2.70 -6.57 -31.63
C SER A 470 3.48 -7.81 -31.22
#